data_AF-A0A8S0XIY9-F1
#
_entry.id   AF-A0A8S0XIY9-F1
#
_cell.length_a   1.000
_cell.length_b   1.000
_cell.length_c   1.000
_cell.angle_alpha   90.00
_cell.angle_beta   90.00
_cell.angle_gamma   90.00
#
_symmetry.space_group_name_H-M   'P 1'
#
loop_
_entity.id
_entity.type
_entity.pdbx_description
1 polymer ?
#
loop_
_entity_poly.entity_id
_entity_poly.type
_entity_poly.pdbx_seq_one_letter_code
_entity_poly.pdbx_strand_id
1 'polypeptide(L)'
;MAWFKGRLQKKTYYTKAFRQQALEKVYNRGDRTVQAIAEDLNLNTWTLKNGMKLPKEAVESPAGLITKRPQDWSLSERFQLILDSQGKEGETLNAWCREQGIFPHHLHAWRHDFETGTSEAAVSRSEWRDLKANYQMLQRELKRKEKALAEAAALRVLQKKYQALWEEKDE
;
A
#
# COMPACT_ATOMS: atom_id res chain seq x y z
N MET A 1 0.04 -34.18 -14.01
CA MET A 1 0.02 -33.31 -12.81
C MET A 1 0.07 -31.86 -13.24
N ALA A 2 -1.05 -31.14 -13.15
CA ALA A 2 -1.17 -29.76 -13.62
C ALA A 2 -0.62 -28.79 -12.55
N TRP A 3 0.49 -28.12 -12.88
CA TRP A 3 1.07 -27.07 -12.04
C TRP A 3 0.20 -25.81 -12.09
N PHE A 4 -0.36 -25.44 -10.94
CA PHE A 4 -1.18 -24.24 -10.74
C PHE A 4 -0.29 -22.99 -10.92
N LYS A 5 -0.42 -22.30 -12.06
CA LYS A 5 0.21 -20.98 -12.29
C LYS A 5 -0.53 -19.94 -11.45
N GLY A 6 -0.17 -19.82 -10.17
CA GLY A 6 -0.60 -18.75 -9.29
C GLY A 6 -0.13 -17.41 -9.87
N ARG A 7 -1.03 -16.69 -10.54
CA ARG A 7 -0.76 -15.35 -11.07
C ARG A 7 -0.57 -14.41 -9.88
N LEU A 8 0.68 -14.10 -9.54
CA LEU A 8 1.05 -13.06 -8.58
C LEU A 8 0.43 -11.73 -9.07
N GLN A 9 -0.76 -11.41 -8.57
CA GLN A 9 -1.40 -10.13 -8.87
C GLN A 9 -0.64 -9.04 -8.09
N LYS A 10 0.23 -8.32 -8.78
CA LYS A 10 0.83 -7.09 -8.27
C LYS A 10 -0.31 -6.15 -7.88
N LYS A 11 -0.44 -5.80 -6.59
CA LYS A 11 -1.37 -4.76 -6.15
C LYS A 11 -0.98 -3.45 -6.84
N THR A 12 -1.80 -3.01 -7.78
CA THR A 12 -1.62 -1.72 -8.45
C THR A 12 -2.02 -0.61 -7.48
N TYR A 13 -1.02 0.13 -6.99
CA TYR A 13 -1.25 1.30 -6.16
C TYR A 13 -1.52 2.49 -7.07
N TYR A 14 -2.74 3.01 -7.03
CA TYR A 14 -3.12 4.24 -7.72
C TYR A 14 -3.12 5.39 -6.71
N THR A 15 -2.66 6.55 -7.14
CA THR A 15 -2.73 7.78 -6.34
C THR A 15 -4.20 8.13 -6.07
N LYS A 16 -4.47 8.75 -4.91
CA LYS A 16 -5.84 9.12 -4.51
C LYS A 16 -6.49 10.07 -5.53
N ALA A 17 -5.76 11.10 -5.95
CA ALA A 17 -6.20 12.06 -6.96
C ALA A 17 -6.61 11.40 -8.28
N PHE A 18 -5.81 10.44 -8.76
CA PHE A 18 -6.13 9.70 -9.98
C PHE A 18 -7.38 8.84 -9.84
N ARG A 19 -7.58 8.17 -8.69
CA ARG A 19 -8.81 7.41 -8.42
C ARG A 19 -10.04 8.32 -8.42
N GLN A 20 -9.94 9.50 -7.83
CA GLN A 20 -11.02 10.48 -7.77
C GLN A 20 -11.37 11.02 -9.16
N GLN A 21 -10.35 11.41 -9.94
CA GLN A 21 -10.54 11.85 -11.34
C GLN A 21 -11.16 10.76 -12.21
N ALA A 22 -10.72 9.50 -12.04
CA ALA A 22 -11.28 8.36 -12.75
C ALA A 22 -12.77 8.15 -12.40
N LEU A 23 -13.13 8.30 -11.12
CA LEU A 23 -14.52 8.19 -10.67
C LEU A 23 -15.37 9.36 -11.17
N GLU A 24 -14.85 10.59 -11.14
CA GLU A 24 -15.54 11.77 -11.68
C GLU A 24 -15.85 11.60 -13.17
N LYS A 25 -14.88 11.10 -13.96
CA LYS A 25 -15.08 10.78 -15.38
C LYS A 25 -16.14 9.71 -15.59
N VAL A 26 -16.26 8.74 -14.67
CA VAL A 26 -17.31 7.70 -14.70
C VAL A 26 -18.69 8.25 -14.32
N TYR A 27 -18.77 9.18 -13.37
CA TYR A 27 -20.04 9.83 -13.01
C TYR A 27 -20.53 10.76 -14.13
N ASN A 28 -19.61 11.42 -14.85
CA ASN A 28 -19.91 12.35 -15.94
C ASN A 28 -19.92 11.68 -17.33
N ARG A 29 -20.13 10.36 -17.39
CA ARG A 29 -19.94 9.57 -18.62
C ARG A 29 -20.99 9.75 -19.71
N GLY A 30 -22.13 10.38 -19.41
CA GLY A 30 -23.28 10.44 -20.32
C GLY A 30 -23.67 9.04 -20.82
N ASP A 31 -23.69 8.87 -22.14
CA ASP A 31 -24.05 7.61 -22.82
C ASP A 31 -22.89 6.58 -22.92
N ARG A 32 -21.69 6.92 -22.45
CA ARG A 32 -20.55 5.99 -22.53
C ARG A 32 -20.68 4.89 -21.49
N THR A 33 -20.21 3.69 -21.84
CA THR A 33 -20.17 2.57 -20.89
C THR A 33 -19.00 2.73 -19.92
N VAL A 34 -19.14 2.19 -18.71
CA VAL A 34 -18.05 2.13 -17.71
C VAL A 34 -16.84 1.38 -18.26
N GLN A 35 -17.06 0.45 -19.20
CA GLN A 35 -15.98 -0.29 -19.85
C GLN A 35 -15.15 0.58 -20.80
N ALA A 36 -15.78 1.42 -21.62
CA ALA A 36 -15.07 2.34 -22.50
C ALA A 36 -14.16 3.32 -21.71
N ILE A 37 -14.63 3.79 -20.55
CA ILE A 37 -13.82 4.67 -19.68
C ILE A 37 -12.67 3.92 -19.02
N ALA A 38 -12.88 2.65 -18.70
CA ALA A 38 -11.82 1.79 -18.16
C ALA A 38 -10.72 1.58 -19.20
N GLU A 39 -11.08 1.35 -20.46
CA GLU A 39 -10.15 1.23 -21.58
C GLU A 39 -9.39 2.54 -21.82
N ASP A 40 -10.08 3.70 -21.84
CA ASP A 40 -9.45 5.03 -21.94
C ASP A 40 -8.39 5.28 -20.85
N LEU A 41 -8.69 4.87 -19.61
CA LEU A 41 -7.83 5.11 -18.45
C LEU A 41 -6.82 3.98 -18.21
N ASN A 42 -6.80 2.94 -19.06
CA ASN A 42 -6.05 1.70 -18.87
C ASN A 42 -6.28 1.08 -17.47
N LEU A 43 -7.53 1.13 -16.99
CA LEU A 43 -7.95 0.56 -15.72
C LEU A 43 -8.77 -0.70 -15.93
N ASN A 44 -8.73 -1.60 -14.94
CA ASN A 44 -9.64 -2.73 -14.91
C ASN A 44 -11.07 -2.22 -14.62
N THR A 45 -12.04 -2.68 -15.42
CA THR A 45 -13.48 -2.36 -15.23
C THR A 45 -13.96 -2.70 -13.82
N TRP A 46 -13.41 -3.76 -13.21
CA TRP A 46 -13.71 -4.14 -11.83
C TRP A 46 -13.27 -3.07 -10.83
N THR A 47 -12.12 -2.42 -11.05
CA THR A 47 -11.59 -1.37 -10.16
C THR A 47 -12.49 -0.15 -10.14
N LEU A 48 -13.00 0.28 -11.30
CA LEU A 48 -13.96 1.38 -11.38
C LEU A 48 -15.32 1.01 -10.78
N LYS A 49 -15.82 -0.21 -11.06
CA LYS A 49 -17.07 -0.72 -10.46
C LYS A 49 -16.99 -0.83 -8.94
N ASN A 50 -15.86 -1.25 -8.41
CA ASN A 50 -15.64 -1.29 -6.97
C ASN A 50 -15.53 0.12 -6.38
N GLY A 51 -14.85 1.05 -7.07
CA GLY A 51 -14.76 2.45 -6.68
C GLY A 51 -16.12 3.17 -6.63
N MET A 52 -17.06 2.83 -7.52
CA MET A 52 -18.43 3.37 -7.48
C MET A 52 -19.26 2.86 -6.29
N LYS A 53 -18.92 1.68 -5.74
CA LYS A 53 -19.61 1.09 -4.57
C LYS A 53 -19.08 1.63 -3.25
N LEU A 54 -17.86 2.16 -3.24
CA LEU A 54 -17.29 2.77 -2.06
C LEU A 54 -17.95 4.13 -1.83
N PRO A 55 -18.48 4.41 -0.62
CA PRO A 55 -19.03 5.72 -0.30
C PRO A 55 -18.02 6.83 -0.58
N LYS A 56 -18.49 7.99 -1.09
CA LYS A 56 -17.65 9.18 -1.35
C LYS A 56 -16.80 9.59 -0.12
N GLU A 57 -17.26 9.23 1.08
CA GLU A 57 -16.58 9.42 2.36
C GLU A 57 -15.22 8.71 2.49
N ALA A 58 -14.93 7.68 1.69
CA ALA A 58 -13.63 7.02 1.70
C ALA A 58 -12.53 7.84 0.99
N VAL A 59 -12.91 8.89 0.26
CA VAL A 59 -11.98 9.77 -0.46
C VAL A 59 -11.85 11.13 0.21
N GLU A 60 -12.93 11.69 0.73
CA GLU A 60 -12.92 12.95 1.51
C GLU A 60 -14.03 12.92 2.56
N SER A 61 -13.66 12.91 3.84
CA SER A 61 -14.50 13.46 4.90
C SER A 61 -13.62 14.14 5.96
N PRO A 62 -13.40 15.46 5.85
CA PRO A 62 -13.14 16.30 7.00
C PRO A 62 -14.49 16.65 7.64
N ALA A 63 -14.67 16.27 8.90
CA ALA A 63 -15.86 16.49 9.76
C ALA A 63 -17.04 15.53 9.53
N GLY A 64 -17.05 14.46 10.34
CA GLY A 64 -18.22 13.60 10.51
C GLY A 64 -17.82 12.24 11.07
N LEU A 65 -17.66 12.17 12.40
CA LEU A 65 -17.25 10.98 13.18
C LEU A 65 -15.86 10.47 12.78
N ILE A 66 -14.86 10.85 13.58
CA ILE A 66 -13.50 10.33 13.50
C ILE A 66 -13.56 8.82 13.84
N THR A 67 -13.85 7.98 12.86
CA THR A 67 -13.64 6.52 12.96
C THR A 67 -12.19 6.21 12.61
N LYS A 68 -11.24 6.99 13.16
CA LYS A 68 -9.83 6.62 13.12
C LYS A 68 -9.69 5.34 13.92
N ARG A 69 -9.17 4.29 13.29
CA ARG A 69 -8.88 3.04 14.00
C ARG A 69 -7.92 3.36 15.15
N PRO A 70 -8.01 2.71 16.33
CA PRO A 70 -7.11 2.97 17.46
C PRO A 70 -5.61 2.99 17.09
N GLN A 71 -5.22 2.21 16.08
CA GLN A 71 -3.87 2.16 15.53
C GLN A 71 -3.46 3.43 14.72
N ASP A 72 -4.42 4.09 14.08
CA ASP A 72 -4.20 5.24 13.18
C ASP A 72 -4.08 6.58 13.94
N TRP A 73 -4.27 6.57 15.27
CA TRP A 73 -4.05 7.74 16.11
C TRP A 73 -2.57 8.02 16.29
N SER A 74 -2.17 9.27 16.04
CA SER A 74 -0.80 9.70 16.28
C SER A 74 -0.49 9.76 17.78
N LEU A 75 0.78 9.62 18.15
CA LEU A 75 1.22 9.60 19.54
C LEU A 75 0.88 10.91 20.28
N SER A 76 0.93 12.05 19.57
CA SER A 76 0.51 13.35 20.11
C SER A 76 -1.00 13.42 20.35
N GLU A 77 -1.83 12.94 19.42
CA GLU A 77 -3.29 12.90 19.60
C GLU A 77 -3.68 11.92 20.72
N ARG A 78 -3.04 10.74 20.82
CA ARG A 78 -3.26 9.80 21.92
C ARG A 78 -2.97 10.47 23.28
N PHE A 79 -1.90 11.25 23.38
CA PHE A 79 -1.56 11.99 24.59
C PHE A 79 -2.60 13.07 24.94
N GLN A 80 -3.07 13.84 23.95
CA GLN A 80 -4.13 14.83 24.17
C GLN A 80 -5.42 14.16 24.66
N LEU A 81 -5.83 13.04 24.05
CA LEU A 81 -7.00 12.29 24.50
C LEU A 81 -6.85 11.75 25.93
N ILE A 82 -5.66 11.30 26.32
CA ILE A 82 -5.38 10.90 27.70
C ILE A 82 -5.51 12.09 28.65
N LEU A 83 -5.04 13.27 28.26
CA LEU A 83 -5.16 14.49 29.05
C LEU A 83 -6.63 14.93 29.20
N ASP A 84 -7.38 14.96 28.10
CA ASP A 84 -8.80 15.32 28.07
C ASP A 84 -9.68 14.32 28.83
N SER A 85 -9.24 13.06 28.95
CA SER A 85 -9.90 12.04 29.77
C SER A 85 -9.73 12.27 31.26
N GLN A 86 -8.78 13.10 31.69
CA GLN A 86 -8.55 13.37 33.12
C GLN A 86 -9.74 14.14 33.70
N GLY A 87 -10.31 13.61 34.79
CA GLY A 87 -11.49 14.17 35.44
C GLY A 87 -12.84 13.67 34.90
N LYS A 88 -12.85 12.77 33.91
CA LYS A 88 -14.06 12.07 33.46
C LYS A 88 -14.06 10.64 34.01
N GLU A 89 -15.10 10.28 34.77
CA GLU A 89 -15.23 8.95 35.37
C GLU A 89 -16.58 8.30 35.04
N GLY A 90 -16.60 6.96 35.06
CA GLY A 90 -17.82 6.16 34.88
C GLY A 90 -18.51 6.34 33.53
N GLU A 91 -19.80 6.67 33.57
CA GLU A 91 -20.64 6.82 32.37
C GLU A 91 -20.23 8.01 31.49
N THR A 92 -19.73 9.09 32.10
CA THR A 92 -19.30 10.29 31.38
C THR A 92 -18.08 10.02 30.51
N LEU A 93 -17.14 9.20 31.00
CA LEU A 93 -15.99 8.75 30.24
C LEU A 93 -16.42 7.86 29.07
N ASN A 94 -17.36 6.96 29.29
CA ASN A 94 -17.88 6.07 28.24
C ASN A 94 -18.60 6.85 27.13
N ALA A 95 -19.41 7.85 27.48
CA ALA A 95 -20.08 8.71 26.52
C ALA A 95 -19.06 9.50 25.68
N TRP A 96 -18.07 10.12 26.33
CA TRP A 96 -17.01 10.85 25.65
C TRP A 96 -16.15 9.94 24.75
N CYS A 97 -15.81 8.74 25.21
CA CYS A 97 -15.07 7.76 24.42
C CYS A 97 -15.84 7.42 23.12
N ARG A 98 -17.16 7.25 23.20
CA ARG A 98 -18.01 6.98 22.03
C ARG A 98 -18.04 8.15 21.05
N GLU A 99 -18.08 9.39 21.54
CA GLU A 99 -18.00 10.60 20.69
C GLU A 99 -16.67 10.69 19.95
N GLN A 100 -15.57 10.28 20.60
CA GLN A 100 -14.23 10.26 20.02
C GLN A 100 -13.92 8.99 19.21
N GLY A 101 -14.84 8.02 19.13
CA GLY A 101 -14.64 6.77 18.40
C GLY A 101 -13.63 5.81 19.06
N ILE A 102 -13.39 5.96 20.36
CA ILE A 102 -12.45 5.15 21.15
C ILE A 102 -13.18 4.46 22.31
N PHE A 103 -12.48 3.57 23.02
CA PHE A 103 -13.01 2.85 24.17
C PHE A 103 -12.09 3.04 25.38
N PRO A 104 -12.60 2.91 26.62
CA PRO A 104 -11.79 3.11 27.82
C PRO A 104 -10.56 2.21 27.88
N HIS A 105 -10.67 0.96 27.42
CA HIS A 105 -9.55 0.02 27.40
C HIS A 105 -8.40 0.50 26.48
N HIS A 106 -8.68 1.28 25.44
CA HIS A 106 -7.64 1.90 24.60
C HIS A 106 -6.89 3.00 25.36
N LEU A 107 -7.59 3.83 26.15
CA LEU A 107 -6.96 4.86 26.98
C LEU A 107 -6.04 4.23 28.02
N HIS A 108 -6.46 3.13 28.66
CA HIS A 108 -5.63 2.40 29.62
C HIS A 108 -4.41 1.76 28.95
N ALA A 109 -4.58 1.13 27.79
CA ALA A 109 -3.47 0.58 27.01
C ALA A 109 -2.46 1.68 26.65
N TRP A 110 -2.93 2.82 26.13
CA TRP A 110 -2.05 3.93 25.76
C TRP A 110 -1.33 4.53 26.98
N ARG A 111 -1.99 4.71 28.12
CA ARG A 111 -1.32 5.14 29.37
C ARG A 111 -0.19 4.20 29.74
N HIS A 112 -0.45 2.89 29.72
CA HIS A 112 0.56 1.87 29.99
C HIS A 112 1.71 1.88 28.97
N ASP A 113 1.42 2.10 27.68
CA ASP A 113 2.44 2.22 26.64
C ASP A 113 3.35 3.44 26.87
N PHE A 114 2.78 4.57 27.34
CA PHE A 114 3.52 5.76 27.73
C PHE A 114 4.40 5.53 28.96
N GLU A 115 3.89 4.83 29.97
CA GLU A 115 4.61 4.53 31.22
C GLU A 115 5.76 3.53 31.00
N THR A 116 5.51 2.49 30.19
CA THR A 116 6.52 1.46 29.90
C THR A 116 7.53 1.88 28.83
N GLY A 117 7.29 2.98 28.11
CA GLY A 117 8.12 3.41 27.00
C GLY A 117 8.10 2.43 25.82
N THR A 118 7.18 1.47 25.81
CA THR A 118 7.01 0.47 24.75
C THR A 118 6.27 1.10 23.57
N SER A 119 6.83 2.17 23.02
CA SER A 119 6.31 2.71 21.79
C SER A 119 6.58 1.70 20.67
N GLU A 120 5.63 1.61 19.74
CA GLU A 120 5.72 0.89 18.46
C GLU A 120 7.08 1.12 17.73
N ALA A 121 7.88 2.12 18.12
CA ALA A 121 9.25 2.34 17.69
C ALA A 121 10.24 1.20 17.96
N ALA A 122 10.07 0.41 19.04
CA ALA A 122 10.98 -0.71 19.33
C ALA A 122 10.77 -1.87 18.32
N VAL A 123 9.51 -2.22 18.07
CA VAL A 123 9.11 -3.23 17.07
C VAL A 123 9.39 -2.73 15.66
N SER A 124 9.13 -1.45 15.39
CA SER A 124 9.47 -0.80 14.11
C SER A 124 10.97 -0.83 13.83
N ARG A 125 11.83 -0.73 14.85
CA ARG A 125 13.29 -0.76 14.67
C ARG A 125 13.79 -2.16 14.28
N SER A 126 13.25 -3.23 14.85
CA SER A 126 13.59 -4.59 14.41
C SER A 126 13.08 -4.86 13.00
N GLU A 127 11.82 -4.53 12.72
CA GLU A 127 11.24 -4.69 11.38
C GLU A 127 12.01 -3.90 10.31
N TRP A 128 12.47 -2.68 10.65
CA TRP A 128 13.28 -1.87 9.74
C TRP A 128 14.65 -2.49 9.45
N ARG A 129 15.27 -3.11 10.47
CA ARG A 129 16.54 -3.84 10.29
C ARG A 129 16.36 -5.05 9.38
N ASP A 130 15.31 -5.83 9.60
CA ASP A 130 15.01 -7.02 8.80
C ASP A 130 14.66 -6.63 7.36
N LEU A 131 13.85 -5.59 7.18
CA LEU A 131 13.53 -5.05 5.86
C LEU A 131 14.78 -4.56 5.12
N LYS A 132 15.69 -3.88 5.82
CA LYS A 132 16.96 -3.41 5.25
C LYS A 132 17.87 -4.58 4.87
N ALA A 133 17.95 -5.63 5.70
CA ALA A 133 18.73 -6.82 5.41
C ALA A 133 18.18 -7.55 4.17
N ASN A 134 16.86 -7.74 4.11
CA ASN A 134 16.18 -8.35 2.96
C ASN A 134 16.38 -7.54 1.68
N TYR A 135 16.27 -6.22 1.76
CA TYR A 135 16.52 -5.32 0.64
C TYR A 135 17.94 -5.48 0.10
N GLN A 136 18.96 -5.49 0.97
CA GLN A 136 20.35 -5.68 0.57
C GLN A 136 20.60 -7.06 -0.04
N MET A 137 20.03 -8.12 0.54
CA MET A 137 20.11 -9.48 0.00
C MET A 137 19.52 -9.53 -1.41
N LEU A 138 18.33 -8.97 -1.59
CA LEU A 138 17.63 -8.94 -2.87
C LEU A 138 18.42 -8.14 -3.93
N GLN A 139 19.02 -7.01 -3.54
CA GLN A 139 19.91 -6.25 -4.42
C GLN A 139 21.13 -7.05 -4.86
N ARG A 140 21.75 -7.84 -3.97
CA ARG A 140 22.90 -8.69 -4.34
C ARG A 140 22.51 -9.79 -5.31
N GLU A 141 21.38 -10.45 -5.07
CA GLU A 141 20.87 -11.45 -6.00
C GLU A 141 20.54 -10.87 -7.37
N LEU A 142 19.94 -9.69 -7.39
CA LEU A 142 19.61 -8.98 -8.62
C LEU A 142 20.88 -8.68 -9.42
N LYS A 143 21.92 -8.12 -8.78
CA LYS A 143 23.22 -7.87 -9.45
C LYS A 143 23.87 -9.14 -10.00
N ARG A 144 23.79 -10.26 -9.28
CA ARG A 144 24.32 -11.56 -9.76
C ARG A 144 23.56 -12.05 -10.98
N LYS A 145 22.22 -11.94 -10.97
CA LYS A 145 21.35 -12.32 -12.09
C LYS A 145 21.59 -11.43 -13.31
N GLU A 146 21.73 -10.12 -13.12
CA GLU A 146 22.06 -9.19 -14.21
C GLU A 146 23.43 -9.49 -14.82
N LYS A 147 24.45 -9.81 -14.00
CA LYS A 147 25.76 -10.20 -14.51
C LYS A 147 25.69 -11.48 -15.36
N ALA A 148 25.02 -12.52 -14.86
CA ALA A 148 24.84 -13.76 -15.62
C ALA A 148 24.03 -13.55 -16.92
N LEU A 149 23.03 -12.66 -16.89
CA LEU A 149 22.26 -12.30 -18.07
C LEU A 149 23.12 -11.54 -19.09
N ALA A 150 23.96 -10.60 -18.64
CA ALA A 150 24.89 -9.87 -19.49
C ALA A 150 25.92 -10.81 -20.14
N GLU A 151 26.46 -11.77 -19.38
CA GLU A 151 27.36 -12.80 -19.90
C GLU A 151 26.66 -13.68 -20.96
N ALA A 152 25.42 -14.13 -20.70
CA ALA A 152 24.64 -14.88 -21.68
C ALA A 152 24.34 -14.07 -22.95
N ALA A 153 24.03 -12.77 -22.80
CA ALA A 153 23.83 -11.86 -23.93
C ALA A 153 25.12 -11.67 -24.74
N ALA A 154 26.27 -11.52 -24.08
CA ALA A 154 27.57 -11.40 -24.73
C ALA A 154 27.93 -12.66 -25.52
N LEU A 155 27.70 -13.86 -24.95
CA LEU A 155 27.90 -15.13 -25.65
C LEU A 155 26.99 -15.22 -26.89
N ARG A 156 25.73 -14.80 -26.78
CA ARG A 156 24.81 -14.80 -27.92
C ARG A 156 25.27 -13.86 -29.04
N VAL A 157 25.78 -12.67 -28.69
CA VAL A 157 26.32 -11.72 -29.67
C VAL A 157 27.58 -12.29 -30.34
N LEU A 158 28.47 -12.91 -29.57
CA LEU A 158 29.68 -13.52 -30.11
C LEU A 158 29.37 -14.65 -31.09
N GLN A 159 28.41 -15.52 -30.76
CA GLN A 159 27.93 -16.58 -31.67
C GLN A 159 27.42 -16.01 -32.99
N LYS A 160 26.60 -14.95 -32.94
CA LYS A 160 26.09 -14.30 -34.17
C LYS A 160 27.21 -13.71 -35.02
N LYS A 161 28.19 -13.05 -34.40
CA LYS A 161 29.35 -12.50 -35.12
C LYS A 161 30.18 -13.59 -35.77
N TYR A 162 30.39 -14.70 -35.07
CA TYR A 162 31.11 -15.85 -35.59
C TYR A 162 30.39 -16.49 -36.79
N GLN A 163 29.07 -16.68 -36.69
CA GLN A 163 28.24 -17.18 -37.80
C GLN A 163 28.32 -16.27 -39.03
N ALA A 164 28.19 -14.96 -38.85
CA ALA A 164 28.29 -14.00 -39.94
C ALA A 164 29.65 -14.05 -40.67
N LEU A 165 30.75 -14.16 -39.93
CA LEU A 165 32.09 -14.26 -40.53
C LEU A 165 32.32 -15.56 -41.33
N TRP A 166 31.61 -16.63 -41.00
CA TRP A 166 31.70 -17.90 -41.73
C TRP A 166 30.75 -17.94 -42.93
N GLU A 167 29.55 -17.38 -42.80
CA GLU A 167 28.59 -17.25 -43.91
C GLU A 167 29.12 -16.33 -45.02
N GLU A 168 29.84 -15.25 -44.68
CA GLU A 168 30.46 -14.34 -45.65
C GLU A 168 31.65 -14.96 -46.42
N LYS A 169 32.15 -16.13 -45.98
CA LYS A 169 33.32 -16.80 -46.58
C LYS A 169 32.94 -17.95 -47.53
N ASP A 170 31.70 -18.43 -47.43
CA ASP A 170 31.15 -19.51 -48.27
C ASP A 170 30.33 -18.97 -49.46
N GLU A 171 30.24 -17.64 -49.62
CA GLU A 171 29.83 -16.93 -50.86
C GLU A 171 31.06 -16.42 -51.64
#